data_AF-A6L2C9-F1
#
_entry.id   AF-A6L2C9-F1
#
_cell.length_a   1.000
_cell.length_b   1.000
_cell.length_c   1.000
_cell.angle_alpha   90.00
_cell.angle_beta   90.00
_cell.angle_gamma   90.00
#
_symmetry.space_group_name_H-M   'P 1'
#
loop_
_entity.id
_entity.type
_entity.pdbx_description
1 polymer ?
#
loop_
_entity_poly.entity_id
_entity_poly.type
_entity_poly.pdbx_seq_one_letter_code
_entity_poly.pdbx_strand_id
1 'polypeptide(L)'
;MEANIERHFFEPDFEGRPLTVYELRGWPSLMAGKINRCYDDYDNLLPLEKIPSDAFLDKSALKSITDKEVYDLSPTWENYARLTDSEKGLGLLRSMDNYDRMTLLYIMDKGYPMEGLTNEYPDNFSFHENFEKIEGALLGRNRWNIYDEMQEKARKLAGKLLREHFPNTWQKVATKEKEVLRNSKSIKM
;
A
#
# COMPACT_ATOMS: atom_id res chain seq x y z
N MET A 1 -14.33 5.41 15.05
CA MET A 1 -12.87 5.46 14.97
C MET A 1 -12.53 5.58 13.50
N GLU A 2 -12.31 6.81 13.04
CA GLU A 2 -11.96 7.06 11.64
C GLU A 2 -10.63 6.37 11.36
N ALA A 3 -10.63 5.41 10.45
CA ALA A 3 -9.40 4.73 10.10
C ALA A 3 -8.70 5.56 9.02
N ASN A 4 -7.42 5.81 9.24
CA ASN A 4 -6.61 6.55 8.28
C ASN A 4 -6.53 5.81 6.94
N ILE A 5 -6.14 6.53 5.89
CA ILE A 5 -6.14 6.06 4.51
C ILE A 5 -5.39 4.74 4.30
N GLU A 6 -4.30 4.53 5.04
CA GLU A 6 -3.49 3.32 4.98
C GLU A 6 -4.20 2.11 5.56
N ARG A 7 -5.21 2.28 6.42
CA ARG A 7 -6.04 1.17 6.94
C ARG A 7 -7.13 0.75 5.97
N HIS A 8 -7.69 1.69 5.23
CA HIS A 8 -8.75 1.40 4.25
C HIS A 8 -8.24 1.11 2.85
N PHE A 9 -6.93 1.23 2.60
CA PHE A 9 -6.34 1.22 1.26
C PHE A 9 -6.76 0.04 0.39
N PHE A 10 -6.83 -1.18 0.96
CA PHE A 10 -7.23 -2.39 0.21
C PHE A 10 -8.71 -2.74 0.34
N GLU A 11 -9.52 -1.93 1.02
CA GLU A 11 -10.93 -2.24 1.22
C GLU A 11 -11.74 -2.14 -0.08
N PRO A 12 -12.87 -2.85 -0.20
CA PRO A 12 -13.66 -2.89 -1.43
C PRO A 12 -14.17 -1.53 -1.87
N ASP A 13 -14.63 -0.73 -0.90
CA ASP A 13 -15.25 0.58 -1.03
C ASP A 13 -14.24 1.73 -1.14
N PHE A 14 -12.94 1.43 -1.02
CA PHE A 14 -11.90 2.43 -1.22
C PHE A 14 -11.85 2.88 -2.68
N GLU A 15 -12.22 4.14 -2.92
CA GLU A 15 -12.37 4.69 -4.27
C GLU A 15 -11.04 4.82 -5.03
N GLY A 16 -9.90 4.84 -4.33
CA GLY A 16 -8.56 4.91 -4.93
C GLY A 16 -8.29 6.21 -5.71
N ARG A 17 -9.01 7.30 -5.41
CA ARG A 17 -8.77 8.61 -6.04
C ARG A 17 -7.35 9.09 -5.74
N PRO A 18 -6.67 9.78 -6.67
CA PRO A 18 -5.31 10.25 -6.45
C PRO A 18 -5.25 11.25 -5.29
N LEU A 19 -4.24 11.13 -4.44
CA LEU A 19 -3.92 12.08 -3.39
C LEU A 19 -2.86 13.05 -3.89
N THR A 20 -3.16 14.34 -3.86
CA THR A 20 -2.17 15.38 -4.16
C THR A 20 -1.65 15.99 -2.86
N VAL A 21 -0.35 15.90 -2.65
CA VAL A 21 0.36 16.48 -1.51
C VAL A 21 1.14 17.70 -2.00
N TYR A 22 1.04 18.78 -1.24
CA TYR A 22 1.69 20.04 -1.53
C TYR A 22 2.64 20.38 -0.38
N GLU A 23 3.91 20.60 -0.70
CA GLU A 23 4.88 21.14 0.24
C GLU A 23 4.91 22.66 0.13
N LEU A 24 4.86 23.35 1.27
CA LEU A 24 4.87 24.80 1.34
C LEU A 24 6.20 25.29 1.94
N ARG A 25 6.87 26.25 1.28
CA ARG A 25 8.07 26.87 1.86
C ARG A 25 7.71 27.76 3.06
N GLY A 26 8.37 27.53 4.19
CA GLY A 26 8.31 28.43 5.35
C GLY A 26 7.11 28.14 6.26
N TRP A 27 7.25 27.12 7.09
CA TRP A 27 6.20 26.66 8.01
C TRP A 27 5.94 27.52 9.27
N PRO A 28 6.71 28.55 9.69
CA PRO A 28 6.32 29.32 10.88
C PRO A 28 5.30 30.44 10.64
N SER A 29 5.40 31.25 9.58
CA SER A 29 4.62 32.51 9.51
C SER A 29 3.25 32.39 8.83
N LEU A 30 3.13 31.57 7.78
CA LEU A 30 1.89 31.39 7.03
C LEU A 30 0.91 30.41 7.71
N MET A 31 1.44 29.48 8.50
CA MET A 31 0.69 28.42 9.17
C MET A 31 0.59 28.62 10.70
N ALA A 32 1.14 29.69 11.27
CA ALA A 32 0.95 30.03 12.69
C ALA A 32 -0.55 30.15 13.00
N GLY A 33 -1.04 29.27 13.87
CA GLY A 33 -2.47 29.19 14.23
C GLY A 33 -3.36 28.54 13.17
N LYS A 34 -2.79 27.91 12.13
CA LYS A 34 -3.53 27.13 11.11
C LYS A 34 -3.18 25.65 11.28
N ILE A 35 -4.20 24.82 11.46
CA ILE A 35 -4.04 23.40 11.85
C ILE A 35 -4.07 22.51 10.61
N ASN A 36 -3.12 21.57 10.51
CA ASN A 36 -3.16 20.52 9.51
C ASN A 36 -3.98 19.36 10.11
N ARG A 37 -5.27 19.28 9.73
CA ARG A 37 -6.33 18.41 10.28
C ARG A 37 -6.83 18.85 11.66
N CYS A 38 -7.98 19.51 11.66
CA CYS A 38 -8.65 19.94 12.88
C CYS A 38 -9.16 18.70 13.62
N TYR A 39 -8.39 18.24 14.61
CA TYR A 39 -8.89 17.36 15.66
C TYR A 39 -9.22 18.20 16.89
N ASP A 40 -10.24 17.82 17.65
CA ASP A 40 -10.50 18.43 18.95
C ASP A 40 -9.50 17.93 20.01
N ASP A 41 -9.57 18.47 21.23
CA ASP A 41 -8.71 18.05 22.35
C ASP A 41 -8.85 16.55 22.72
N TYR A 42 -9.81 15.86 22.11
CA TYR A 42 -10.11 14.45 22.28
C TYR A 42 -9.78 13.62 21.03
N ASP A 43 -9.00 14.18 20.10
CA ASP A 43 -8.52 13.51 18.89
C ASP A 43 -9.65 13.11 17.92
N ASN A 44 -10.82 13.77 18.01
CA ASN A 44 -11.92 13.59 17.07
C ASN A 44 -11.85 14.64 15.97
N LEU A 45 -12.08 14.21 14.73
CA LEU A 45 -12.11 15.13 13.60
C LEU A 45 -13.21 16.17 13.80
N LEU A 46 -12.81 17.45 13.78
CA LEU A 46 -13.73 18.56 13.90
C LEU A 46 -14.61 18.62 12.66
N PRO A 47 -15.95 18.64 12.82
CA PRO A 47 -16.86 18.95 11.73
C PRO A 47 -16.46 20.28 11.07
N LEU A 48 -16.64 20.37 9.75
CA LEU A 48 -16.24 21.55 8.98
C LEU A 48 -16.83 22.85 9.56
N GLU A 49 -18.04 22.76 10.12
CA GLU A 49 -18.77 23.87 10.75
C GLU A 49 -18.14 24.36 12.07
N LYS A 50 -17.33 23.52 12.72
CA LYS A 50 -16.60 23.86 13.95
C LYS A 50 -15.20 24.41 13.67
N ILE A 51 -14.72 24.31 12.45
CA ILE A 51 -13.41 24.85 12.07
C ILE A 51 -13.55 26.37 11.96
N PRO A 52 -12.78 27.16 12.74
CA PRO A 52 -12.80 28.62 12.64
C PRO A 52 -12.54 29.07 11.20
N SER A 53 -13.29 30.07 10.73
CA SER A 53 -13.20 30.52 9.34
C SER A 53 -11.81 31.04 8.96
N ASP A 54 -11.07 31.55 9.93
CA ASP A 54 -9.70 32.00 9.74
C ASP A 54 -8.72 30.82 9.60
N ALA A 55 -9.05 29.61 10.04
CA ALA A 55 -8.22 28.42 9.83
C ALA A 55 -8.11 28.01 8.35
N PHE A 56 -9.00 28.50 7.48
CA PHE A 56 -8.95 28.28 6.04
C PHE A 56 -8.05 29.31 5.35
N LEU A 57 -7.24 28.85 4.39
CA LEU A 57 -6.41 29.71 3.55
C LEU A 57 -7.04 29.89 2.17
N ASP A 58 -6.90 31.10 1.62
CA ASP A 58 -7.29 31.36 0.23
C ASP A 58 -6.42 30.53 -0.73
N LYS A 59 -6.99 30.15 -1.88
CA LYS A 59 -6.30 29.35 -2.90
C LYS A 59 -5.01 30.02 -3.41
N SER A 60 -4.88 31.34 -3.30
CA SER A 60 -3.65 32.06 -3.62
C SER A 60 -2.46 31.75 -2.70
N ALA A 61 -2.68 31.20 -1.50
CA ALA A 61 -1.62 30.69 -0.63
C ALA A 61 -0.88 29.49 -1.25
N LEU A 62 -1.51 28.79 -2.21
CA LEU A 62 -0.84 27.75 -3.02
C LEU A 62 0.25 28.33 -3.95
N LYS A 63 0.38 29.65 -4.11
CA LYS A 63 1.48 30.25 -4.89
C LYS A 63 2.85 30.04 -4.25
N SER A 64 2.92 29.71 -2.97
CA SER A 64 4.16 29.40 -2.25
C SER A 64 4.46 27.89 -2.15
N ILE A 65 3.78 27.07 -2.95
CA ILE A 65 4.12 25.64 -3.10
C ILE A 65 5.52 25.54 -3.68
N THR A 66 6.38 24.75 -3.04
CA THR A 66 7.68 24.39 -3.58
C THR A 66 7.60 23.09 -4.35
N ASP A 67 6.85 22.13 -3.81
CA ASP A 67 6.81 20.78 -4.33
C ASP A 67 5.38 20.25 -4.35
N LYS A 68 5.07 19.51 -5.41
CA LYS A 68 3.77 18.89 -5.62
C LYS A 68 3.99 17.44 -5.97
N GLU A 69 3.47 16.56 -5.12
CA GLU A 69 3.48 15.13 -5.37
C GLU A 69 2.05 14.62 -5.56
N VAL A 70 1.89 13.68 -6.50
CA VAL A 70 0.63 13.00 -6.72
C VAL A 70 0.86 11.51 -6.48
N TYR A 71 0.10 10.98 -5.53
CA TYR A 71 0.07 9.57 -5.18
C TYR A 71 -1.14 8.93 -5.86
N ASP A 72 -0.88 7.92 -6.68
CA ASP A 72 -1.93 7.02 -7.16
C ASP A 72 -2.34 6.13 -5.99
N LEU A 73 -3.63 6.16 -5.65
CA LEU A 73 -4.20 5.38 -4.56
C LEU A 73 -4.96 4.15 -5.07
N SER A 74 -4.75 3.76 -6.33
CA SER A 74 -5.21 2.46 -6.82
C SER A 74 -4.65 1.35 -5.92
N PRO A 75 -5.47 0.37 -5.49
CA PRO A 75 -5.11 -0.62 -4.47
C PRO A 75 -4.16 -1.68 -5.02
N THR A 76 -2.91 -1.30 -5.29
CA THR A 76 -1.80 -2.17 -5.68
C THR A 76 -0.76 -2.23 -4.57
N TRP A 77 0.09 -3.27 -4.61
CA TRP A 77 1.15 -3.41 -3.63
C TRP A 77 2.17 -2.27 -3.77
N GLU A 78 2.49 -1.85 -5.00
CA GLU A 78 3.43 -0.75 -5.28
C GLU A 78 2.95 0.57 -4.69
N ASN A 79 1.67 0.88 -4.89
CA ASN A 79 1.10 2.15 -4.45
C ASN A 79 1.01 2.20 -2.92
N TYR A 80 0.63 1.10 -2.27
CA TYR A 80 0.65 1.02 -0.81
C TYR A 80 2.08 1.10 -0.24
N ALA A 81 3.03 0.40 -0.87
CA ALA A 81 4.43 0.43 -0.47
C ALA A 81 5.00 1.85 -0.57
N ARG A 82 4.78 2.53 -1.70
CA ARG A 82 5.18 3.93 -1.90
C ARG A 82 4.51 4.89 -0.92
N LEU A 83 3.21 4.72 -0.67
CA LEU A 83 2.47 5.58 0.24
C LEU A 83 3.02 5.53 1.67
N THR A 84 3.42 4.34 2.11
CA THR A 84 3.88 4.05 3.48
C THR A 84 5.39 4.07 3.65
N ASP A 85 6.15 4.30 2.57
CA ASP A 85 7.61 4.41 2.61
C ASP A 85 8.03 5.64 3.43
N SER A 86 8.98 5.45 4.35
CA SER A 86 9.44 6.50 5.27
C SER A 86 10.47 7.45 4.66
N GLU A 87 11.14 7.05 3.57
CA GLU A 87 12.18 7.86 2.93
C GLU A 87 11.66 8.58 1.69
N LYS A 88 10.81 7.90 0.91
CA LYS A 88 10.34 8.33 -0.42
C LYS A 88 8.82 8.54 -0.49
N GLY A 89 8.12 8.25 0.60
CA GLY A 89 6.67 8.30 0.71
C GLY A 89 6.19 9.25 1.80
N LEU A 90 4.96 9.01 2.27
CA LEU A 90 4.37 9.80 3.37
C LEU A 90 4.67 9.23 4.75
N GLY A 91 5.43 8.13 4.85
CA GLY A 91 5.78 7.49 6.13
C GLY A 91 4.57 7.07 6.96
N LEU A 92 3.43 6.76 6.32
CA LEU A 92 2.23 6.35 7.03
C LEU A 92 2.44 5.00 7.72
N LEU A 93 1.89 4.86 8.93
CA LEU A 93 2.04 3.65 9.73
C LEU A 93 1.37 2.44 9.07
N ARG A 94 2.16 1.44 8.68
CA ARG A 94 1.61 0.24 8.05
C ARG A 94 0.74 -0.55 9.03
N SER A 95 -0.52 -0.76 8.68
CA SER A 95 -1.35 -1.73 9.41
C SER A 95 -0.90 -3.15 9.08
N MET A 96 -0.99 -4.06 10.06
CA MET A 96 -0.57 -5.45 9.90
C MET A 96 -1.31 -6.14 8.74
N ASP A 97 -2.63 -6.04 8.69
CA ASP A 97 -3.45 -6.64 7.63
C ASP A 97 -3.09 -6.12 6.23
N ASN A 98 -2.91 -4.80 6.06
CA ASN A 98 -2.60 -4.25 4.74
C ASN A 98 -1.15 -4.47 4.35
N TYR A 99 -0.25 -4.57 5.33
CA TYR A 99 1.10 -5.04 5.10
C TYR A 99 1.10 -6.49 4.60
N ASP A 100 0.35 -7.39 5.25
CA ASP A 100 0.20 -8.77 4.81
C ASP A 100 -0.39 -8.87 3.40
N ARG A 101 -1.46 -8.11 3.11
CA ARG A 101 -2.04 -8.03 1.75
C ARG A 101 -1.00 -7.55 0.73
N MET A 102 -0.28 -6.48 1.04
CA MET A 102 0.76 -5.92 0.16
C MET A 102 1.87 -6.93 -0.12
N THR A 103 2.42 -7.58 0.90
CA THR A 103 3.48 -8.58 0.76
C THR A 103 3.02 -9.80 -0.05
N LEU A 104 1.79 -10.29 0.18
CA LEU A 104 1.25 -11.40 -0.61
C LEU A 104 1.02 -11.01 -2.09
N LEU A 105 0.53 -9.80 -2.34
CA LEU A 105 0.37 -9.26 -3.69
C LEU A 105 1.72 -9.09 -4.40
N TYR A 106 2.74 -8.62 -3.69
CA TYR A 106 4.11 -8.53 -4.19
C TYR A 106 4.63 -9.91 -4.60
N ILE A 107 4.50 -10.92 -3.73
CA ILE A 107 4.99 -12.28 -4.02
C ILE A 107 4.27 -12.87 -5.23
N MET A 108 2.97 -12.60 -5.40
CA MET A 108 2.24 -13.01 -6.59
C MET A 108 2.81 -12.38 -7.87
N ASP A 109 3.05 -11.07 -7.85
CA ASP A 109 3.48 -10.30 -9.02
C ASP A 109 4.98 -10.51 -9.33
N LYS A 110 5.86 -10.18 -8.38
CA LYS A 110 7.32 -10.22 -8.55
C LYS A 110 7.93 -11.58 -8.22
N GLY A 111 7.29 -12.33 -7.33
CA GLY A 111 7.83 -13.59 -6.83
C GLY A 111 8.43 -13.46 -5.44
N TYR A 112 9.00 -14.55 -4.93
CA TYR A 112 9.68 -14.57 -3.64
C TYR A 112 11.03 -13.86 -3.71
N PRO A 113 11.35 -12.95 -2.77
CA PRO A 113 12.64 -12.26 -2.70
C PRO A 113 13.83 -13.23 -2.64
N MET A 114 14.87 -12.96 -3.44
CA MET A 114 16.07 -13.81 -3.49
C MET A 114 16.86 -13.81 -2.17
N GLU A 115 16.83 -12.68 -1.46
CA GLU A 115 17.47 -12.50 -0.16
C GLU A 115 16.54 -12.84 1.01
N GLY A 116 15.35 -13.37 0.73
CA GLY A 116 14.32 -13.68 1.73
C GLY A 116 13.46 -12.46 2.09
N LEU A 117 12.27 -12.73 2.64
CA LEU A 117 11.26 -11.71 2.92
C LEU A 117 11.73 -10.66 3.94
N THR A 118 12.49 -11.06 4.96
CA THR A 118 12.91 -10.17 6.06
C THR A 118 13.81 -9.03 5.60
N ASN A 119 14.59 -9.24 4.53
CA ASN A 119 15.49 -8.22 4.00
C ASN A 119 14.74 -7.18 3.15
N GLU A 120 13.72 -7.60 2.40
CA GLU A 120 12.96 -6.70 1.52
C GLU A 120 11.76 -6.07 2.24
N TYR A 121 11.18 -6.79 3.20
CA TYR A 121 9.95 -6.47 3.92
C TYR A 121 10.14 -6.77 5.41
N PRO A 122 10.81 -5.89 6.17
CA PRO A 122 11.25 -6.16 7.55
C PRO A 122 10.16 -6.05 8.61
N ASP A 123 8.98 -5.47 8.29
CA ASP A 123 7.88 -5.39 9.26
C ASP A 123 7.26 -6.78 9.51
N ASN A 124 6.48 -6.88 10.59
CA ASN A 124 5.90 -8.16 11.03
C ASN A 124 4.88 -8.71 10.01
N PHE A 125 5.33 -9.68 9.21
CA PHE A 125 4.51 -10.40 8.23
C PHE A 125 3.94 -11.68 8.85
N SER A 126 2.61 -11.78 8.93
CA SER A 126 1.93 -12.86 9.68
C SER A 126 2.15 -14.25 9.09
N PHE A 127 2.50 -14.35 7.80
CA PHE A 127 2.65 -15.63 7.10
C PHE A 127 4.11 -16.03 6.89
N HIS A 128 5.06 -15.39 7.57
CA HIS A 128 6.49 -15.63 7.39
C HIS A 128 6.86 -17.12 7.50
N GLU A 129 6.42 -17.79 8.56
CA GLU A 129 6.67 -19.22 8.78
C GLU A 129 6.16 -20.11 7.65
N ASN A 130 5.11 -19.70 6.94
CA ASN A 130 4.55 -20.48 5.84
C ASN A 130 5.51 -20.51 4.65
N PHE A 131 6.21 -19.39 4.40
CA PHE A 131 7.20 -19.29 3.33
C PHE A 131 8.56 -19.86 3.74
N GLU A 132 8.98 -19.69 4.99
CA GLU A 132 10.19 -20.34 5.52
C GLU A 132 10.13 -21.86 5.39
N LYS A 133 8.96 -22.48 5.55
CA LYS A 133 8.78 -23.93 5.31
C LYS A 133 9.07 -24.33 3.86
N ILE A 134 8.73 -23.47 2.89
CA ILE A 134 9.05 -23.71 1.48
C ILE A 134 10.56 -23.59 1.26
N GLU A 135 11.16 -22.54 1.80
CA GLU A 135 12.61 -22.30 1.71
C GLU A 135 13.40 -23.45 2.35
N GLY A 136 13.06 -23.83 3.57
CA GLY A 136 13.67 -24.94 4.32
C GLY A 136 13.54 -26.30 3.63
N ALA A 137 12.42 -26.57 2.96
CA ALA A 137 12.25 -27.81 2.18
C ALA A 137 13.14 -27.86 0.93
N LEU A 138 13.65 -26.71 0.49
CA LEU A 138 14.50 -26.57 -0.69
C LEU A 138 15.99 -26.43 -0.32
N LEU A 139 16.31 -26.07 0.93
CA LEU A 139 17.68 -26.03 1.49
C LEU A 139 18.31 -27.45 1.48
N GLY A 140 19.04 -27.76 0.41
CA GLY A 140 19.71 -29.06 0.21
C GLY A 140 19.75 -29.53 -1.25
N ARG A 141 19.00 -28.87 -2.15
CA ARG A 141 19.08 -29.13 -3.60
C ARG A 141 19.95 -28.08 -4.30
N ASN A 142 20.27 -28.29 -5.57
CA ASN A 142 21.11 -27.37 -6.33
C ASN A 142 20.40 -26.01 -6.55
N ARG A 143 21.02 -24.90 -6.11
CA ARG A 143 20.43 -23.54 -5.94
C ARG A 143 19.74 -22.99 -7.18
N TRP A 144 20.24 -23.34 -8.37
CA TRP A 144 19.68 -22.87 -9.65
C TRP A 144 18.41 -23.59 -10.09
N ASN A 145 18.24 -24.87 -9.72
CA ASN A 145 17.02 -25.64 -10.04
C ASN A 145 15.89 -25.37 -9.02
N ILE A 146 16.26 -24.80 -7.87
CA ILE A 146 15.33 -24.45 -6.79
C ILE A 146 14.59 -23.15 -7.08
N TYR A 147 15.20 -22.20 -7.79
CA TYR A 147 14.63 -20.86 -7.90
C TYR A 147 13.25 -20.88 -8.56
N ASP A 148 13.10 -21.53 -9.72
CA ASP A 148 11.80 -21.63 -10.39
C ASP A 148 10.78 -22.41 -9.54
N GLU A 149 11.21 -23.47 -8.87
CA GLU A 149 10.36 -24.26 -7.96
C GLU A 149 9.89 -23.42 -6.75
N MET A 150 10.78 -22.58 -6.20
CA MET A 150 10.51 -21.65 -5.12
C MET A 150 9.51 -20.59 -5.57
N GLN A 151 9.75 -19.99 -6.74
CA GLN A 151 8.88 -18.96 -7.30
C GLN A 151 7.47 -19.50 -7.55
N GLU A 152 7.33 -20.71 -8.12
CA GLU A 152 6.03 -21.32 -8.36
C GLU A 152 5.29 -21.64 -7.06
N LYS A 153 5.98 -22.24 -6.08
CA LYS A 153 5.39 -22.59 -4.78
C LYS A 153 5.01 -21.35 -3.98
N ALA A 154 5.84 -20.31 -3.98
CA ALA A 154 5.58 -19.06 -3.28
C ALA A 154 4.37 -18.33 -3.87
N ARG A 155 4.28 -18.20 -5.21
CA ARG A 155 3.10 -17.59 -5.87
C ARG A 155 1.82 -18.35 -5.57
N LYS A 156 1.85 -19.69 -5.62
CA LYS A 156 0.71 -20.54 -5.28
C LYS A 156 0.28 -20.37 -3.83
N LEU A 157 1.23 -20.34 -2.90
CA LEU A 157 0.96 -20.13 -1.48
C LEU A 157 0.38 -18.72 -1.25
N ALA A 158 0.97 -17.69 -1.86
CA ALA A 158 0.49 -16.31 -1.73
C ALA A 158 -0.95 -16.16 -2.20
N GLY A 159 -1.29 -16.73 -3.37
CA GLY A 159 -2.67 -16.73 -3.87
C GLY A 159 -3.63 -17.50 -2.97
N LYS A 160 -3.21 -18.63 -2.40
CA LYS A 160 -4.01 -19.38 -1.42
C LYS A 160 -4.29 -18.55 -0.16
N LEU A 161 -3.26 -17.92 0.41
CA LEU A 161 -3.38 -17.11 1.62
C LEU A 161 -4.23 -15.85 1.38
N LEU A 162 -4.09 -15.18 0.23
CA LEU A 162 -4.98 -14.09 -0.15
C LEU A 162 -6.44 -14.56 -0.23
N ARG A 163 -6.69 -15.73 -0.80
CA ARG A 163 -8.05 -16.27 -0.90
C ARG A 163 -8.66 -16.62 0.46
N GLU A 164 -7.86 -17.16 1.37
CA GLU A 164 -8.30 -17.61 2.70
C GLU A 164 -8.50 -16.44 3.67
N HIS A 165 -7.56 -15.49 3.70
CA HIS A 165 -7.55 -14.42 4.71
C HIS A 165 -8.06 -13.07 4.17
N PHE A 166 -7.96 -12.82 2.86
CA PHE A 166 -8.30 -11.53 2.24
C PHE A 166 -9.13 -11.69 0.96
N PRO A 167 -10.32 -12.32 1.04
CA PRO A 167 -11.10 -12.73 -0.13
C PRO A 167 -11.46 -11.57 -1.08
N ASN A 168 -11.69 -10.37 -0.53
CA ASN A 168 -11.97 -9.17 -1.30
C ASN A 168 -10.79 -8.74 -2.19
N THR A 169 -9.57 -8.77 -1.63
CA THR A 169 -8.33 -8.49 -2.36
C THR A 169 -8.12 -9.52 -3.47
N TRP A 170 -8.31 -10.81 -3.16
CA TRP A 170 -8.21 -11.90 -4.15
C TRP A 170 -9.18 -11.73 -5.32
N GLN A 171 -10.45 -11.37 -5.05
CA GLN A 171 -11.45 -11.15 -6.11
C GLN A 171 -11.03 -10.06 -7.10
N LYS A 172 -10.43 -8.95 -6.61
CA LYS A 172 -9.91 -7.88 -7.46
C LYS A 172 -8.76 -8.37 -8.36
N VAL A 173 -7.82 -9.14 -7.80
CA VAL A 173 -6.70 -9.74 -8.57
C VAL A 173 -7.20 -10.72 -9.62
N ALA A 174 -8.07 -11.65 -9.23
CA ALA A 174 -8.62 -12.67 -10.14
C ALA A 174 -9.44 -12.05 -11.29
N THR A 175 -10.08 -10.90 -11.06
CA THR A 175 -10.79 -10.16 -12.11
C THR A 175 -9.81 -9.55 -13.12
N LYS A 176 -8.74 -8.90 -12.63
CA LYS A 176 -7.67 -8.36 -13.49
C LYS A 176 -6.97 -9.45 -14.32
N GLU A 177 -6.65 -10.60 -13.73
CA GLU A 177 -6.04 -11.72 -14.48
C GLU A 177 -6.96 -12.23 -15.62
N LYS A 178 -8.27 -12.35 -15.35
CA LYS A 178 -9.25 -12.76 -16.37
C LYS A 178 -9.36 -11.75 -17.50
N GLU A 179 -9.31 -10.45 -17.21
CA GLU A 179 -9.32 -9.39 -18.21
C GLU A 179 -8.06 -9.43 -19.10
N VAL A 180 -6.88 -9.57 -18.50
CA VAL A 180 -5.62 -9.71 -19.23
C VAL A 180 -5.62 -10.96 -20.13
N LEU A 181 -6.15 -12.09 -19.64
CA LEU A 181 -6.27 -13.31 -20.44
C LEU A 181 -7.26 -13.15 -21.61
N ARG A 182 -8.35 -12.42 -21.40
CA ARG A 182 -9.33 -12.13 -22.46
C ARG A 182 -8.72 -11.22 -23.53
N ASN A 183 -8.03 -10.16 -23.11
CA ASN A 183 -7.40 -9.20 -24.02
C ASN A 183 -6.25 -9.83 -24.81
N SER A 184 -5.43 -10.68 -24.19
CA SER A 184 -4.34 -11.41 -24.89
C SER A 184 -4.86 -12.43 -25.91
N LYS A 185 -6.02 -13.04 -25.68
CA LYS A 185 -6.70 -13.90 -26.68
C LYS A 185 -7.28 -13.10 -27.84
N SER A 186 -7.83 -11.91 -27.59
CA SER A 186 -8.37 -11.02 -28.62
C SER A 186 -7.30 -10.42 -29.54
N ILE A 187 -6.05 -10.28 -29.07
CA ILE A 187 -4.91 -9.78 -29.87
C ILE A 187 -4.32 -10.89 -30.78
N LYS A 188 -4.62 -12.17 -30.52
CA LYS A 188 -4.14 -13.31 -31.31
C LYS A 188 -5.09 -13.74 -32.45
N MET A 189 -6.08 -12.93 -32.82
CA MET A 189 -6.97 -13.16 -33.97
C MET A 189 -6.76 -12.14 -35.08
#